data_AF-A0A937XLA6-F1
#
_entry.id   AF-A0A937XLA6-F1
#
_cell.length_a   1.000
_cell.length_b   1.000
_cell.length_c   1.000
_cell.angle_alpha   90.00
_cell.angle_beta   90.00
_cell.angle_gamma   90.00
#
_symmetry.space_group_name_H-M   'P 1'
#
loop_
_entity.id
_entity.type
_entity.pdbx_description
1 polymer ?
#
loop_
_entity_poly.entity_id
_entity_poly.type
_entity_poly.pdbx_seq_one_letter_code
_entity_poly.pdbx_strand_id
1 'polypeptide(L)'
;MANVLIWSRVIKVVLEKTAFASGWLLVVLMAVTCIDIFGRKLGIPIPLTKFQELEWHLQTAVFSAWMGYNYLINAHPRVDSYTEHFSYRKKAWIELTGCLLFALPYMLVLGHYSIDFFWTSFVQAERSENSLGLDARWLI
;
A
#
# COMPACT_ATOMS: atom_id res chain seq x y z
N MET A 1 -1.67 -0.29 33.22
CA MET A 1 -1.68 -1.30 32.14
C MET A 1 -2.97 -1.32 31.32
N ALA A 2 -4.15 -1.14 31.91
CA ALA A 2 -5.43 -1.14 31.18
C ALA A 2 -5.46 -0.17 29.98
N ASN A 3 -4.95 1.06 30.13
CA ASN A 3 -4.95 2.05 29.06
C ASN A 3 -4.13 1.62 27.83
N VAL A 4 -2.97 0.97 28.01
CA VAL A 4 -2.12 0.51 26.89
C VAL A 4 -2.81 -0.59 26.08
N LEU A 5 -3.52 -1.50 26.75
CA LEU A 5 -4.27 -2.56 26.09
C LEU A 5 -5.48 -2.02 25.31
N ILE A 6 -6.12 -0.97 25.81
CA ILE A 6 -7.23 -0.30 25.10
C ILE A 6 -6.70 0.32 23.80
N TRP A 7 -5.60 1.10 23.87
CA TRP A 7 -5.00 1.72 22.68
C TRP A 7 -4.55 0.69 21.64
N SER A 8 -3.91 -0.40 22.07
CA SER A 8 -3.53 -1.49 21.17
C SER A 8 -4.74 -2.10 20.45
N ARG A 9 -5.86 -2.30 21.16
CA ARG A 9 -7.09 -2.82 20.57
C ARG A 9 -7.70 -1.84 19.57
N VAL A 10 -7.73 -0.55 19.89
CA VAL A 10 -8.24 0.48 18.98
C VAL A 10 -7.43 0.51 17.68
N ILE A 11 -6.10 0.55 17.78
CA ILE A 11 -5.21 0.55 16.61
C ILE A 11 -5.45 -0.70 15.75
N LYS A 12 -5.54 -1.87 16.38
CA LYS A 12 -5.82 -3.13 15.68
C LYS A 12 -7.16 -3.05 14.92
N VAL A 13 -8.23 -2.64 15.59
CA VAL A 13 -9.58 -2.60 14.98
C VAL A 13 -9.63 -1.61 13.82
N VAL A 14 -8.97 -0.45 13.94
CA VAL A 14 -8.90 0.53 12.85
C VAL A 14 -8.17 -0.05 11.65
N LEU A 15 -6.98 -0.62 11.86
CA LEU A 15 -6.17 -1.21 10.78
C LEU A 15 -6.89 -2.39 10.11
N GLU A 16 -7.51 -3.26 10.91
CA GLU A 16 -8.28 -4.40 10.41
C GLU A 16 -9.46 -3.95 9.55
N LYS A 17 -10.27 -3.00 10.03
CA LYS A 17 -11.41 -2.49 9.27
C LYS A 17 -10.98 -1.81 7.97
N THR A 18 -9.93 -1.00 7.99
CA THR A 18 -9.40 -0.35 6.78
C THR A 18 -8.86 -1.36 5.78
N ALA A 19 -8.15 -2.39 6.24
CA ALA A 19 -7.67 -3.47 5.37
C ALA A 19 -8.84 -4.24 4.74
N PHE A 20 -9.80 -4.74 5.51
CA PHE A 20 -10.93 -5.48 4.95
C PHE A 20 -11.83 -4.63 4.05
N ALA A 21 -12.03 -3.35 4.36
CA ALA A 21 -12.77 -2.43 3.50
C ALA A 21 -12.05 -2.20 2.16
N SER A 22 -10.74 -1.91 2.20
CA SER A 22 -9.93 -1.76 0.97
C SER A 22 -9.74 -3.06 0.20
N GLY A 23 -9.86 -4.22 0.85
CA GLY A 23 -9.78 -5.53 0.21
C GLY A 23 -10.80 -5.72 -0.91
N TRP A 24 -11.94 -5.03 -0.87
CA TRP A 24 -12.91 -5.03 -1.98
C TRP A 24 -12.37 -4.43 -3.28
N LEU A 25 -11.38 -3.53 -3.20
CA LEU A 25 -10.70 -3.00 -4.38
C LEU A 25 -9.95 -4.10 -5.15
N LEU A 26 -9.60 -5.24 -4.53
CA LEU A 26 -9.02 -6.39 -5.26
C LEU A 26 -10.03 -7.01 -6.24
N VAL A 27 -11.31 -7.01 -5.89
CA VAL A 27 -12.37 -7.49 -6.79
C VAL A 27 -12.48 -6.55 -8.00
N VAL A 28 -12.41 -5.24 -7.75
CA VAL A 28 -12.40 -4.23 -8.81
C VAL A 28 -11.14 -4.37 -9.67
N LEU A 29 -9.97 -4.51 -9.05
CA LEU A 29 -8.69 -4.74 -9.74
C LEU A 29 -8.76 -5.98 -10.64
N MET A 30 -9.27 -7.11 -10.13
CA MET A 30 -9.46 -8.33 -10.91
C MET A 30 -10.35 -8.10 -12.14
N ALA A 31 -11.45 -7.36 -11.98
CA ALA A 31 -12.32 -7.04 -13.10
C ALA A 31 -11.61 -6.15 -14.14
N VAL A 32 -10.87 -5.14 -13.70
CA VAL A 32 -10.07 -4.25 -14.55
C VAL A 32 -9.02 -5.04 -15.33
N THR A 33 -8.25 -5.90 -14.65
CA THR A 33 -7.23 -6.75 -15.28
C THR A 33 -7.82 -7.73 -16.28
N CYS A 34 -8.98 -8.32 -15.98
CA CYS A 34 -9.70 -9.14 -16.96
C CYS A 34 -10.08 -8.33 -18.21
N ILE A 35 -10.62 -7.12 -18.04
CA ILE A 35 -11.00 -6.25 -19.16
C ILE A 35 -9.77 -5.88 -20.01
N ASP A 36 -8.64 -5.52 -19.41
CA ASP A 36 -7.41 -5.22 -20.16
C ASP A 36 -6.93 -6.45 -20.95
N ILE A 37 -6.77 -7.59 -20.28
CA ILE A 37 -6.22 -8.81 -20.91
C ILE A 37 -7.15 -9.31 -22.03
N PHE A 38 -8.45 -9.44 -21.78
CA PHE A 38 -9.40 -9.91 -22.79
C PHE A 38 -9.59 -8.89 -23.91
N GLY A 39 -9.68 -7.59 -23.58
CA GLY A 39 -9.80 -6.53 -24.57
C GLY A 39 -8.62 -6.51 -25.53
N ARG A 40 -7.39 -6.67 -25.02
CA ARG A 40 -6.16 -6.77 -25.82
C ARG A 40 -6.14 -8.02 -26.69
N LYS A 41 -6.57 -9.16 -26.15
CA LYS A 41 -6.57 -10.45 -26.87
C LYS A 41 -7.64 -10.52 -27.96
N LEU A 42 -8.79 -9.87 -27.74
CA LEU A 42 -9.91 -9.84 -28.68
C LEU A 42 -9.83 -8.67 -29.67
N GLY A 43 -8.85 -7.77 -29.53
CA GLY A 43 -8.68 -6.62 -30.41
C GLY A 43 -9.79 -5.58 -30.30
N ILE A 44 -10.41 -5.45 -29.12
CA ILE A 44 -11.49 -4.48 -28.90
C ILE A 44 -10.89 -3.07 -28.86
N PRO A 45 -11.44 -2.08 -29.59
CA PRO A 45 -10.92 -0.71 -29.63
C PRO A 45 -11.29 0.09 -28.35
N ILE A 46 -10.87 -0.41 -27.19
CA ILE A 46 -11.01 0.24 -25.87
C ILE A 46 -9.67 0.90 -25.53
N PRO A 47 -9.64 2.01 -24.76
CA PRO A 47 -8.39 2.61 -24.27
C PRO A 47 -7.70 1.70 -23.22
N LEU A 48 -7.06 0.63 -23.68
CA LEU A 48 -6.39 -0.40 -22.85
C LEU A 48 -5.33 0.19 -21.93
N THR A 49 -4.61 1.22 -22.38
CA THR A 49 -3.64 1.95 -21.55
C THR A 49 -4.27 2.54 -20.29
N LYS A 50 -5.49 3.08 -20.35
CA LYS A 50 -6.18 3.61 -19.15
C LYS A 50 -6.51 2.51 -18.14
N PHE A 51 -6.85 1.30 -18.62
CA PHE A 51 -7.14 0.17 -17.74
C PHE A 51 -5.88 -0.38 -17.09
N GLN A 52 -4.81 -0.56 -17.87
CA GLN A 52 -3.50 -0.91 -17.33
C GLN A 52 -3.02 0.14 -16.30
N GLU A 53 -3.23 1.41 -16.59
CA GLU A 53 -2.97 2.48 -15.64
C GLU A 53 -4.04 2.61 -14.53
N LEU A 54 -5.13 1.88 -14.55
CA LEU A 54 -6.02 1.80 -13.39
C LEU A 54 -5.54 0.70 -12.44
N GLU A 55 -4.92 -0.34 -12.99
CA GLU A 55 -4.43 -1.49 -12.22
C GLU A 55 -3.37 -1.11 -11.20
N TRP A 56 -2.30 -0.40 -11.60
CA TRP A 56 -1.29 0.11 -10.66
C TRP A 56 -1.86 1.05 -9.57
N HIS A 57 -2.89 1.86 -9.88
CA HIS A 57 -3.57 2.73 -8.89
C HIS A 57 -4.32 1.90 -7.85
N LEU A 58 -5.15 0.97 -8.32
CA LEU A 58 -5.90 0.08 -7.43
C LEU A 58 -4.97 -0.81 -6.61
N GLN A 59 -3.90 -1.33 -7.23
CA GLN A 59 -2.91 -2.14 -6.54
C GLN A 59 -2.20 -1.34 -5.44
N THR A 60 -1.78 -0.11 -5.72
CA THR A 60 -1.12 0.76 -4.73
C THR A 60 -2.06 1.13 -3.58
N ALA A 61 -3.32 1.43 -3.89
CA ALA A 61 -4.35 1.72 -2.89
C ALA A 61 -4.60 0.53 -1.94
N VAL A 62 -4.72 -0.69 -2.47
CA VAL A 62 -4.89 -1.90 -1.64
C VAL A 62 -3.64 -2.16 -0.83
N PHE A 63 -2.47 -2.15 -1.47
CA PHE A 63 -1.21 -2.51 -0.82
C PHE A 63 -0.89 -1.58 0.36
N SER A 64 -1.03 -0.26 0.16
CA SER A 64 -0.82 0.74 1.21
C SER A 64 -1.79 0.56 2.38
N ALA A 65 -3.08 0.33 2.11
CA ALA A 65 -4.10 0.13 3.14
C ALA A 65 -3.90 -1.18 3.93
N TRP A 66 -3.38 -2.24 3.29
CA TRP A 66 -3.14 -3.53 3.94
C TRP A 66 -1.81 -3.62 4.69
N MET A 67 -0.81 -2.81 4.34
CA MET A 67 0.56 -2.90 4.88
C MET A 67 0.59 -2.92 6.41
N GLY A 68 -0.10 -1.99 7.06
CA GLY A 68 -0.12 -1.89 8.52
C GLY A 68 -0.77 -3.09 9.20
N TYR A 69 -1.85 -3.62 8.62
CA TYR A 69 -2.52 -4.82 9.16
C TYR A 69 -1.68 -6.09 8.95
N ASN A 70 -1.07 -6.24 7.78
CA ASN A 70 -0.15 -7.35 7.48
C ASN A 70 1.03 -7.41 8.45
N TYR A 71 1.54 -6.24 8.87
CA TYR A 71 2.58 -6.17 9.88
C TYR A 71 2.09 -6.70 11.25
N LEU A 72 0.87 -6.33 11.68
CA LEU A 72 0.29 -6.78 12.95
C LEU A 72 0.09 -8.30 13.03
N ILE A 73 -0.31 -8.93 11.94
CA ILE A 73 -0.55 -10.39 11.88
C ILE A 73 0.70 -11.20 11.52
N ASN A 74 1.87 -10.55 11.43
CA ASN A 74 3.14 -11.16 10.99
C ASN A 74 3.06 -11.81 9.60
N ALA A 75 2.22 -11.28 8.71
CA ALA A 75 2.12 -11.71 7.31
C ALA A 75 3.08 -10.92 6.40
N HIS A 76 3.68 -9.84 6.90
CA HIS A 76 4.71 -9.11 6.17
C HIS A 76 5.95 -10.01 5.99
N PRO A 77 6.44 -10.25 4.76
CA PRO A 77 7.63 -11.06 4.53
C PRO A 77 8.83 -10.45 5.24
N ARG A 78 9.41 -11.19 6.19
CA ARG A 78 10.60 -10.80 6.94
C ARG A 78 11.69 -11.84 6.70
N VAL A 79 12.92 -11.38 6.57
CA VAL A 79 14.09 -12.27 6.46
C VAL A 79 14.52 -12.64 7.89
N ASP A 80 13.85 -13.63 8.47
CA ASP A 80 14.02 -13.97 9.90
C ASP A 80 15.19 -14.92 10.19
N SER A 81 16.00 -15.28 9.18
CA SER A 81 17.05 -16.30 9.27
C SER A 81 18.01 -16.13 10.46
N TYR A 82 18.32 -14.89 10.86
CA TYR A 82 19.23 -14.62 11.98
C TYR A 82 18.55 -14.64 13.37
N THR A 83 17.23 -14.48 13.43
CA THR A 83 16.52 -14.31 14.71
C THR A 83 15.79 -15.57 15.18
N GLU A 84 15.74 -16.64 14.38
CA GLU A 84 14.94 -17.85 14.65
C GLU A 84 15.09 -18.38 16.08
N HIS A 85 16.32 -18.48 16.58
CA HIS A 85 16.69 -19.02 17.89
C HIS A 85 16.45 -18.07 19.08
N PHE A 86 16.04 -16.82 18.84
CA PHE A 86 15.89 -15.83 19.90
C PHE A 86 14.54 -15.97 20.63
N SER A 87 14.56 -15.69 21.93
CA SER A 87 13.33 -15.58 22.74
C SER A 87 12.40 -14.48 22.19
N TYR A 88 11.09 -14.64 22.39
CA TYR A 88 10.07 -13.67 21.96
C TYR A 88 10.39 -12.21 22.36
N ARG A 89 10.85 -12.00 23.60
CA ARG A 89 11.21 -10.65 24.09
C ARG A 89 12.39 -10.04 23.34
N LYS A 90 13.41 -10.83 23.00
CA LYS A 90 14.57 -10.35 22.22
C LYS A 90 14.15 -9.99 20.80
N LYS A 91 13.32 -10.81 20.15
CA LYS A 91 12.75 -10.51 18.83
C LYS A 91 11.98 -9.20 18.84
N ALA A 92 11.07 -9.02 19.80
CA ALA A 92 10.28 -7.80 19.94
C ALA A 92 11.15 -6.55 20.17
N TRP A 93 12.23 -6.65 20.95
CA TRP A 93 13.16 -5.54 21.14
C TRP A 93 13.92 -5.20 19.87
N ILE A 94 14.42 -6.19 19.12
CA ILE A 94 15.11 -5.97 17.84
C ILE A 94 14.17 -5.32 16.82
N GLU A 95 12.93 -5.79 16.75
CA GLU A 95 11.91 -5.23 15.88
C GLU A 95 11.58 -3.78 16.26
N LEU A 96 11.39 -3.50 17.55
CA LEU A 96 11.10 -2.16 18.03
C LEU A 96 12.26 -1.18 17.76
N THR A 97 13.50 -1.58 18.05
CA THR A 97 14.67 -0.73 17.79
C THR A 97 14.90 -0.54 16.30
N GLY A 98 14.71 -1.58 15.49
CA GLY A 98 14.77 -1.50 14.03
C GLY A 98 13.75 -0.52 13.46
N CYS A 99 12.51 -0.59 13.97
CA CYS A 99 11.45 0.34 13.58
C CYS A 99 11.74 1.78 14.02
N LEU A 100 12.26 1.99 15.21
CA LEU A 100 12.56 3.33 15.73
C LEU A 100 13.77 3.99 15.06
N LEU A 101 14.83 3.24 14.78
CA LEU A 101 16.10 3.78 14.30
C LEU A 101 16.23 3.78 12.77
N PHE A 102 15.52 2.90 12.07
CA PHE A 102 15.62 2.81 10.62
C PHE A 102 14.28 3.10 9.94
N ALA A 103 13.21 2.36 10.30
CA ALA A 103 11.95 2.47 9.57
C ALA A 103 11.28 3.84 9.76
N LEU A 104 11.19 4.34 10.99
CA LEU A 104 10.55 5.62 11.30
C LEU A 104 11.31 6.81 10.69
N PRO A 105 12.64 6.95 10.85
CA PRO A 105 13.39 8.01 10.19
C PRO A 105 13.24 7.98 8.68
N TYR A 106 13.30 6.78 8.07
CA TYR A 106 13.07 6.61 6.64
C TYR A 106 11.66 7.07 6.24
N MET A 107 10.62 6.66 6.97
CA MET A 107 9.25 7.06 6.69
C MET A 107 9.02 8.58 6.84
N LEU A 108 9.71 9.23 7.79
CA LEU A 108 9.63 10.69 7.95
C LEU A 108 10.25 11.43 6.76
N VAL A 109 11.43 11.00 6.31
CA VAL A 109 12.11 11.59 5.14
C VAL A 109 11.29 11.34 3.89
N LEU A 110 10.85 10.09 3.66
CA LEU A 110 10.01 9.73 2.53
C LEU A 110 8.73 10.55 2.54
N GLY A 111 8.02 10.61 3.67
CA GLY A 111 6.77 11.37 3.80
C GLY A 111 6.94 12.85 3.49
N HIS A 112 8.04 13.47 3.91
CA HIS A 112 8.31 14.87 3.60
C HIS A 112 8.42 15.11 2.08
N TYR A 113 9.27 14.35 1.39
CA TYR A 113 9.43 14.51 -0.07
C TYR A 113 8.21 14.03 -0.87
N SER A 114 7.50 13.01 -0.39
CA SER A 114 6.27 12.53 -1.03
C SER A 114 5.17 13.58 -1.01
N ILE A 115 5.04 14.39 0.05
CA ILE A 115 4.05 15.47 0.11
C ILE A 115 4.38 16.56 -0.92
N ASP A 116 5.64 16.97 -1.01
CA ASP A 116 6.07 17.99 -1.98
C ASP A 116 5.87 17.52 -3.43
N PHE A 117 6.18 16.24 -3.70
CA PHE A 117 5.93 15.61 -4.98
C PHE A 117 4.43 15.58 -5.31
N PHE A 118 3.60 15.06 -4.40
CA PHE A 118 2.15 15.02 -4.54
C PHE A 118 1.56 16.40 -4.80
N TRP A 119 1.97 17.41 -4.03
CA TRP A 119 1.47 18.77 -4.17
C TRP A 119 1.78 19.36 -5.54
N THR A 120 3.01 19.15 -6.02
CA THR A 120 3.45 19.61 -7.34
C THR A 120 2.62 18.94 -8.45
N SER A 121 2.46 17.61 -8.40
CA SER A 121 1.66 16.85 -9.35
C SER A 121 0.17 17.24 -9.32
N PHE A 122 -0.37 17.50 -8.13
CA PHE A 122 -1.77 17.93 -7.95
C PHE A 122 -2.03 19.30 -8.58
N VAL A 123 -1.18 20.29 -8.29
CA VAL A 123 -1.32 21.66 -8.82
C VAL A 123 -1.15 21.69 -10.34
N GLN A 124 -0.27 20.86 -10.89
CA GLN A 124 -0.07 20.74 -12.33
C GLN A 124 -1.16 19.91 -13.04
N ALA A 125 -2.07 19.29 -12.28
CA ALA A 125 -3.05 18.32 -12.78
C ALA A 125 -2.37 17.26 -13.65
N GLU A 126 -1.32 16.64 -13.10
CA GLU A 126 -0.44 15.72 -13.82
C GLU A 126 -1.24 14.59 -14.48
N ARG A 127 -0.98 14.41 -15.78
CA ARG A 127 -1.56 13.36 -16.64
C ARG A 127 -0.51 12.33 -17.00
N SER A 128 -0.96 11.17 -17.43
CA SER A 128 -0.07 10.18 -18.03
C SER A 128 0.73 10.78 -19.18
N GLU A 129 2.00 10.40 -19.27
CA GLU A 129 2.86 10.71 -20.40
C GLU A 129 2.33 10.09 -21.70
N ASN A 130 1.54 9.01 -21.58
CA ASN A 130 0.84 8.44 -22.70
C ASN A 130 -0.42 9.26 -23.00
N SER A 131 -0.55 9.71 -24.25
CA SER A 131 -1.75 10.40 -24.76
C SER A 131 -3.07 9.63 -24.55
N LEU A 132 -3.01 8.31 -24.37
CA LEU A 132 -4.16 7.45 -24.09
C LEU A 132 -4.25 7.00 -22.62
N GLY A 133 -3.43 7.53 -21.72
CA GLY A 133 -3.38 7.15 -20.31
C GLY A 133 -4.36 7.91 -19.42
N LEU A 134 -4.23 7.77 -18.10
CA LEU A 134 -5.09 8.42 -17.11
C LEU A 134 -4.79 9.91 -16.97
N ASP A 135 -5.86 10.69 -16.78
CA ASP A 135 -5.78 12.16 -16.67
C ASP A 135 -5.49 12.66 -15.25
N ALA A 136 -5.59 11.81 -14.22
CA ALA A 136 -5.43 12.21 -12.81
C ALA A 136 -4.41 11.30 -12.10
N ARG A 137 -3.16 11.34 -12.58
CA ARG A 137 -2.08 10.46 -12.11
C ARG A 137 -1.65 10.76 -10.67
N TRP A 138 -1.89 11.98 -10.20
CA TRP A 138 -1.59 12.43 -8.84
C TRP A 138 -2.45 11.77 -7.74
N LEU A 139 -3.49 11.02 -8.09
CA LEU A 139 -4.40 10.39 -7.12
C LEU A 139 -3.76 9.22 -6.34
N ILE A 140 -2.56 8.78 -6.74
CA ILE A 140 -1.87 7.60 -6.20
C ILE A 140 -0.92 7.92 -5.05
#